data_AF-A0A9C9GM63-F1
#
_entry.id   AF-A0A9C9GM63-F1
#
_cell.length_a   1.000
_cell.length_b   1.000
_cell.length_c   1.000
_cell.angle_alpha   90.00
_cell.angle_beta   90.00
_cell.angle_gamma   90.00
#
_symmetry.space_group_name_H-M   'P 1'
#
loop_
_entity.id
_entity.type
_entity.pdbx_description
1 polymer ?
#
loop_
_entity_poly.entity_id
_entity_poly.type
_entity_poly.pdbx_seq_one_letter_code
_entity_poly.pdbx_strand_id
1 'polypeptide(L)'
;MSKNTPICSTCGCSLVRLGIASEQASYYEYHGTTLVFCCKGCLSLFKQAPKFYLELTRHTIVCPSCLSEKTMSFSVPYKYNEETLYFCHCPYCMELFKKKPNYFLDRLAGKTDFKGLFSDDPDACCY
;
A
#
# COMPACT_ATOMS: atom_id res chain seq x y z
N MET A 1 14.69 6.77 2.18
CA MET A 1 13.79 6.78 1.02
C MET A 1 12.57 6.00 1.47
N SER A 2 11.48 6.69 1.85
CA SER A 2 10.28 5.99 2.31
C SER A 2 9.81 5.11 1.17
N LYS A 3 9.84 3.78 1.37
CA LYS A 3 9.41 2.81 0.36
C LYS A 3 7.87 2.87 0.29
N ASN A 4 7.35 3.90 -0.38
CA ASN A 4 5.93 4.12 -0.53
C ASN A 4 5.36 3.04 -1.46
N THR A 5 4.44 2.23 -0.93
CA THR A 5 3.57 1.39 -1.75
C THR A 5 2.81 2.25 -2.77
N PRO A 6 2.63 1.80 -4.03
CA PRO A 6 1.70 2.44 -4.95
C PRO A 6 0.27 2.31 -4.41
N ILE A 7 -0.38 3.45 -4.19
CA ILE A 7 -1.76 3.56 -3.70
C ILE A 7 -2.59 4.26 -4.77
N CYS A 8 -3.73 3.66 -5.13
CA CYS A 8 -4.65 4.27 -6.08
C CYS A 8 -5.19 5.60 -5.56
N SER A 9 -4.98 6.70 -6.30
CA SER A 9 -5.39 8.05 -5.88
C SER A 9 -6.91 8.28 -5.88
N THR A 10 -7.71 7.30 -6.31
CA THR A 10 -9.18 7.35 -6.28
C THR A 10 -9.76 6.52 -5.15
N CYS A 11 -9.40 5.24 -5.05
CA CYS A 11 -10.01 4.29 -4.12
C CYS A 11 -9.13 3.94 -2.91
N GLY A 12 -7.86 4.36 -2.90
CA GLY A 12 -6.93 4.07 -1.81
C GLY A 12 -6.41 2.63 -1.77
N CYS A 13 -6.75 1.75 -2.72
CA CYS A 13 -6.21 0.39 -2.73
C CYS A 13 -4.69 0.39 -2.99
N SER A 14 -3.97 -0.49 -2.28
CA SER A 14 -2.59 -0.84 -2.59
C SER A 14 -2.56 -1.62 -3.90
N LEU A 15 -1.81 -1.14 -4.89
CA LEU A 15 -1.65 -1.87 -6.14
C LEU A 15 -0.90 -3.18 -5.93
N VAL A 16 0.05 -3.22 -4.98
CA VAL A 16 0.77 -4.46 -4.62
C VAL A 16 -0.20 -5.48 -4.04
N ARG A 17 -1.11 -5.08 -3.15
CA ARG A 17 -2.14 -5.99 -2.61
C ARG A 17 -3.01 -6.58 -3.72
N LEU A 18 -3.32 -5.77 -4.74
CA LEU A 18 -4.10 -6.18 -5.90
C LEU A 18 -3.30 -6.97 -6.94
N GLY A 19 -1.98 -7.16 -6.75
CA GLY A 19 -1.12 -7.83 -7.73
C GLY A 19 -0.96 -7.03 -9.04
N ILE A 20 -1.15 -5.72 -9.00
CA ILE A 20 -1.02 -4.84 -10.16
C ILE A 20 0.43 -4.38 -10.25
N ALA A 21 1.13 -4.83 -11.29
CA ALA A 21 2.48 -4.37 -11.58
C ALA A 21 2.48 -2.94 -12.11
N SER A 22 3.64 -2.26 -12.02
CA SER A 22 3.78 -0.85 -12.39
C SER A 22 3.35 -0.61 -13.84
N GLU A 23 3.76 -1.47 -14.76
CA GLU A 23 3.46 -1.43 -16.18
C GLU A 23 1.98 -1.68 -16.53
N GLN A 24 1.21 -2.26 -15.61
CA GLN A 24 -0.22 -2.49 -15.77
C GLN A 24 -1.07 -1.34 -15.20
N ALA A 25 -0.48 -0.53 -14.33
CA ALA A 25 -1.16 0.58 -13.69
C ALA A 25 -1.46 1.72 -14.68
N SER A 26 -2.51 2.48 -14.40
CA SER A 26 -2.76 3.73 -15.12
C SER A 26 -2.08 4.89 -14.38
N TYR A 27 -1.52 5.83 -15.14
CA TYR A 27 -0.84 7.00 -14.60
C TYR A 27 -1.46 8.30 -15.11
N TYR A 28 -1.37 9.36 -14.31
CA TYR A 28 -1.84 10.69 -14.69
C TYR A 28 -1.03 11.78 -13.99
N GLU A 29 -0.55 12.75 -14.76
CA GLU A 29 0.10 13.94 -14.22
C GLU A 29 -0.95 14.91 -13.69
N TYR A 30 -0.84 15.26 -12.40
CA TYR A 30 -1.68 16.26 -11.76
C TYR A 30 -0.83 17.21 -10.93
N HIS A 31 -0.78 18.48 -11.34
CA HIS A 31 -0.02 19.54 -10.66
C HIS A 31 1.46 19.18 -10.41
N GLY A 32 2.12 18.55 -11.40
CA GLY A 32 3.53 18.14 -11.30
C GLY A 32 3.77 16.90 -10.45
N THR A 33 2.72 16.18 -10.06
CA THR A 33 2.80 14.88 -9.38
C THR A 33 2.23 13.79 -10.28
N THR A 34 3.01 12.73 -10.53
CA THR A 34 2.53 11.51 -11.18
C THR A 34 1.66 10.71 -10.22
N LEU A 35 0.35 10.66 -10.47
CA LEU A 35 -0.60 9.84 -9.72
C LEU A 35 -0.76 8.47 -10.37
N VAL A 36 -1.11 7.47 -9.55
CA VAL A 36 -1.28 6.07 -9.99
C VAL A 36 -2.69 5.58 -9.69
N PHE A 37 -3.22 4.71 -10.55
CA PHE A 37 -4.58 4.19 -10.46
C PHE A 37 -4.60 2.69 -10.73
N CYS A 38 -5.36 1.95 -9.92
CA CYS A 38 -5.50 0.50 -10.07
C CYS A 38 -6.27 0.09 -11.34
N CYS A 39 -7.07 0.99 -11.92
CA CYS A 39 -7.79 0.72 -13.15
C CYS A 39 -8.19 2.00 -13.89
N LYS A 40 -8.59 1.86 -15.17
CA LYS A 40 -9.09 2.95 -16.01
C LYS A 40 -10.35 3.62 -15.42
N GLY A 41 -11.19 2.86 -14.73
CA GLY A 41 -12.38 3.38 -14.04
C GLY A 41 -12.02 4.37 -12.92
N CYS A 42 -11.03 4.03 -12.09
CA CYS A 42 -10.53 4.93 -11.05
C CYS A 42 -9.97 6.22 -11.64
N LEU A 43 -9.18 6.13 -12.73
CA LEU A 43 -8.68 7.31 -13.43
C LEU A 43 -9.82 8.19 -13.98
N SER A 44 -10.85 7.59 -14.57
CA SER A 44 -12.02 8.32 -15.10
C SER A 44 -12.77 9.07 -14.00
N LEU A 45 -13.00 8.44 -12.85
CA LEU A 45 -13.64 9.07 -11.70
C LEU A 45 -12.77 10.19 -11.12
N PHE A 46 -11.46 9.98 -11.00
CA PHE A 46 -10.53 10.99 -10.50
C PHE A 46 -10.60 12.28 -11.30
N LYS A 47 -10.58 12.19 -12.64
CA LYS A 47 -10.62 13.36 -13.53
C LYS A 47 -11.90 14.21 -13.35
N GLN A 48 -12.99 13.62 -12.87
CA GLN A 48 -14.25 14.34 -12.60
C GLN A 48 -14.21 15.13 -11.30
N ALA A 49 -13.50 14.64 -10.27
CA ALA A 49 -13.49 15.25 -8.95
C ALA A 49 -12.14 15.06 -8.21
N PRO A 50 -11.01 15.59 -8.72
CA PRO A 50 -9.68 15.27 -8.21
C PRO A 50 -9.49 15.68 -6.75
N LYS A 51 -9.92 16.89 -6.37
CA LYS A 51 -9.80 17.39 -4.98
C LYS A 51 -10.53 16.50 -3.97
N PHE A 52 -11.71 15.98 -4.33
CA PHE A 52 -12.50 15.10 -3.47
C PHE A 52 -11.75 13.79 -3.19
N TYR A 53 -11.26 13.12 -4.24
CA TYR A 53 -10.56 11.85 -4.09
C TYR A 53 -9.20 11.98 -3.41
N LEU A 54 -8.48 13.07 -3.67
CA LEU A 54 -7.23 13.36 -2.94
C LEU A 54 -7.49 13.51 -1.44
N GLU A 55 -8.55 14.22 -1.03
CA GLU A 55 -8.86 14.32 0.40
C GLU A 55 -9.32 12.98 0.99
N LEU A 56 -10.13 12.22 0.24
CA LEU A 56 -10.61 10.91 0.68
C LEU A 56 -9.47 9.91 0.93
N THR A 57 -8.41 9.96 0.13
CA THR A 57 -7.29 9.00 0.18
C THR A 57 -6.05 9.52 0.91
N ARG A 58 -6.03 10.79 1.34
CA ARG A 58 -4.86 11.46 1.94
C ARG A 58 -4.25 10.75 3.14
N HIS A 59 -5.07 10.06 3.92
CA HIS A 59 -4.65 9.36 5.14
C HIS A 59 -4.62 7.84 4.99
N THR A 60 -4.70 7.33 3.77
CA THR A 60 -4.63 5.90 3.54
C THR A 60 -3.20 5.42 3.77
N ILE A 61 -3.05 4.51 4.72
CA ILE A 61 -1.81 3.78 5.00
C ILE A 61 -1.97 2.34 4.53
N VAL A 62 -0.84 1.66 4.32
CA VAL A 62 -0.80 0.26 3.94
C VAL A 62 0.10 -0.48 4.92
N CYS A 63 -0.44 -1.50 5.58
CA CYS A 63 0.31 -2.30 6.54
C CYS A 63 1.48 -3.01 5.85
N PRO A 64 2.73 -2.86 6.32
CA PRO A 64 3.89 -3.52 5.72
C PRO A 64 3.76 -5.05 5.64
N SER A 65 3.08 -5.67 6.61
CA SER A 65 3.03 -7.13 6.75
C SER A 65 1.84 -7.82 6.10
N CYS A 66 0.70 -7.15 5.93
CA CYS A 66 -0.45 -7.76 5.24
C CYS A 66 -0.99 -6.95 4.07
N LEU A 67 -0.35 -5.82 3.74
CA LEU A 67 -0.79 -4.91 2.68
C LEU A 67 -2.22 -4.38 2.86
N SER A 68 -2.85 -4.59 4.03
CA SER A 68 -4.16 -4.02 4.32
C SER A 68 -4.08 -2.51 4.35
N GLU A 69 -4.99 -1.89 3.62
CA GLU A 69 -5.23 -0.47 3.64
C GLU A 69 -6.04 -0.12 4.90
N LYS A 70 -5.63 0.92 5.62
CA LYS A 70 -6.36 1.51 6.74
C LYS A 70 -6.23 3.01 6.64
N THR A 71 -7.10 3.76 7.32
CA THR A 71 -6.79 5.16 7.59
C THR A 71 -5.78 5.24 8.73
N MET A 72 -5.00 6.31 8.76
CA MET A 72 -4.01 6.55 9.81
C MET A 72 -4.60 6.46 11.24
N SER A 73 -5.87 6.88 11.44
CA SER A 73 -6.57 6.79 12.74
C SER A 73 -6.88 5.37 13.22
N PHE A 74 -6.90 4.38 12.32
CA PHE A 74 -7.11 2.97 12.63
C PHE A 74 -5.82 2.15 12.43
N SER A 75 -4.67 2.78 12.68
CA SER A 75 -3.36 2.16 12.54
C SER A 75 -2.48 2.41 13.75
N VAL A 76 -1.49 1.55 13.96
CA VAL A 76 -0.54 1.63 15.06
C VAL A 76 0.82 2.08 14.51
N PRO A 77 1.37 3.23 14.96
CA PRO A 77 2.68 3.68 14.54
C PRO A 77 3.78 2.80 15.15
N TYR A 78 4.83 2.57 14.38
CA TYR A 78 6.01 1.80 14.79
C TYR A 78 7.25 2.46 14.21
N LYS A 79 8.16 2.91 15.10
CA LYS A 79 9.41 3.52 14.69
C LYS A 79 10.39 2.44 14.21
N TYR A 80 10.84 2.55 12.98
CA TYR A 80 11.83 1.66 12.37
C TYR A 80 12.90 2.52 11.70
N ASN A 81 14.13 2.47 12.22
CA ASN A 81 15.21 3.40 11.89
C ASN A 81 14.75 4.86 12.11
N GLU A 82 14.86 5.70 11.09
CA GLU A 82 14.44 7.11 11.09
C GLU A 82 13.02 7.31 10.55
N GLU A 83 12.30 6.23 10.22
CA GLU A 83 10.96 6.26 9.64
C GLU A 83 9.90 5.76 10.62
N THR A 84 8.67 6.26 10.47
CA THR A 84 7.49 5.73 11.19
C THR A 84 6.66 4.91 10.22
N LEU A 85 6.55 3.61 10.50
CA LEU A 85 5.67 2.69 9.78
C LEU A 85 4.32 2.61 10.49
N TYR A 86 3.25 2.31 9.74
CA TYR A 86 1.89 2.17 10.30
C TYR A 86 1.34 0.78 10.03
N PHE A 87 0.92 0.09 11.10
CA PHE A 87 0.41 -1.29 11.05
C PHE A 87 -1.10 -1.34 11.25
N CYS A 88 -1.76 -2.33 10.66
CA CYS A 88 -3.23 -2.47 10.64
C CYS A 88 -3.87 -2.91 11.98
N HIS A 89 -3.15 -2.85 13.11
CA HIS A 89 -3.57 -3.31 14.43
C HIS A 89 -3.61 -4.84 14.64
N CYS A 90 -3.28 -5.66 13.64
CA CYS A 90 -3.10 -7.09 13.84
C CYS A 90 -1.79 -7.36 14.62
N PRO A 91 -1.81 -8.06 15.77
CA PRO A 91 -0.61 -8.32 16.56
C PRO A 91 0.42 -9.16 15.79
N TYR A 92 -0.03 -10.08 14.93
CA TYR A 92 0.85 -10.95 14.17
C TYR A 92 1.63 -10.22 13.07
N CYS A 93 1.03 -9.18 12.47
CA CYS A 93 1.72 -8.36 11.46
C CYS A 93 3.03 -7.78 11.99
N MET A 94 3.03 -7.27 13.22
CA MET A 94 4.22 -6.65 13.80
C MET A 94 5.31 -7.68 14.12
N GLU A 95 4.92 -8.85 14.62
CA GLU A 95 5.86 -9.94 14.93
C GLU A 95 6.53 -10.48 13.66
N LEU A 96 5.78 -10.66 12.57
CA LEU A 96 6.35 -11.04 11.29
C LEU A 96 7.33 -9.99 10.76
N PHE A 97 6.94 -8.71 10.82
CA PHE A 97 7.79 -7.62 10.36
C PHE A 97 9.14 -7.61 11.07
N LYS A 98 9.15 -7.76 12.40
CA LYS A 98 10.39 -7.79 13.20
C LYS A 98 11.33 -8.92 12.79
N LYS A 99 10.80 -10.08 12.39
CA LYS A 99 11.60 -11.24 11.96
C LYS A 99 12.25 -11.03 10.60
N LYS A 100 11.57 -10.36 9.66
CA LYS A 100 12.00 -10.20 8.26
C LYS A 100 11.71 -8.80 7.70
N PRO A 101 12.24 -7.71 8.30
CA PRO A 101 11.82 -6.35 7.95
C PRO A 101 12.15 -6.01 6.49
N ASN A 102 13.32 -6.42 5.98
CA ASN A 102 13.72 -6.14 4.61
C ASN A 102 12.78 -6.79 3.58
N TYR A 103 12.38 -8.04 3.81
CA TYR A 103 11.41 -8.74 2.96
C TYR A 103 10.09 -7.99 2.88
N PHE A 104 9.52 -7.61 4.03
CA PHE A 104 8.24 -6.91 4.08
C PHE A 104 8.31 -5.51 3.46
N LEU A 105 9.44 -4.82 3.60
CA LEU A 105 9.67 -3.52 2.95
C LEU A 105 9.84 -3.65 1.44
N ASP A 106 10.53 -4.69 0.96
CA ASP A 106 10.67 -4.95 -0.48
C ASP A 106 9.35 -5.37 -1.09
N ARG A 107 8.56 -6.18 -0.39
CA ARG A 107 7.20 -6.51 -0.79
C ARG A 107 6.29 -5.29 -0.82
N LEU A 108 6.33 -4.43 0.19
CA LEU A 108 5.57 -3.17 0.20
C LEU A 108 5.90 -2.28 -1.01
N ALA A 109 7.15 -2.35 -1.49
CA ALA A 109 7.60 -1.67 -2.70
C ALA A 109 7.31 -2.43 -4.01
N GLY A 110 6.61 -3.57 -3.95
CA GLY A 110 6.28 -4.40 -5.11
C GLY A 110 7.47 -5.17 -5.71
N LYS A 111 8.53 -5.43 -4.93
CA LYS A 111 9.78 -6.06 -5.40
C LYS A 111 9.84 -7.58 -5.17
N THR A 112 8.75 -8.19 -4.75
CA THR A 112 8.67 -9.62 -4.42
C THR A 112 7.54 -10.28 -5.20
N ASP A 113 7.63 -11.59 -5.43
CA ASP A 113 6.60 -12.40 -6.08
C ASP A 113 5.48 -12.82 -5.09
N PHE A 114 4.88 -11.83 -4.41
CA PHE A 114 3.89 -12.07 -3.36
C PHE A 114 2.63 -12.73 -3.93
N LYS A 115 2.31 -13.95 -3.46
CA LYS A 115 1.21 -14.79 -3.97
C LYS A 115 -0.15 -14.57 -3.31
N GLY A 116 -0.22 -13.70 -2.29
CA GLY A 116 -1.45 -13.43 -1.54
C GLY A 116 -1.31 -13.74 -0.06
N LEU A 117 -2.30 -13.33 0.74
CA LEU A 117 -2.23 -13.43 2.20
C LEU A 117 -2.47 -14.83 2.75
N PHE A 118 -3.18 -15.66 1.98
CA PHE A 118 -3.59 -17.02 2.35
C PHE A 118 -2.92 -18.07 1.45
N SER A 119 -1.80 -17.74 0.82
CA SER A 119 -0.99 -18.73 0.12
C SER A 119 -0.26 -19.62 1.12
N ASP A 120 0.10 -20.84 0.70
CA ASP A 120 0.97 -21.76 1.46
C ASP A 120 2.44 -21.26 1.60
N ASP A 121 2.67 -19.99 1.28
CA ASP A 121 3.95 -19.30 1.47
C ASP A 121 4.17 -19.08 2.98
N PRO A 122 5.25 -19.64 3.58
CA PRO A 122 5.56 -19.43 5.00
C PRO A 122 5.82 -17.95 5.35
N ASP A 123 6.03 -17.09 4.34
CA ASP A 123 6.16 -15.65 4.47
C ASP A 123 4.84 -14.89 4.24
N ALA A 124 3.73 -15.60 4.04
CA ALA A 124 2.40 -15.02 4.06
C ALA A 124 1.97 -14.65 5.49
N CYS A 125 1.22 -13.56 5.61
CA CYS A 125 0.83 -13.04 6.92
C CYS A 125 -0.32 -13.82 7.58
N CYS A 126 -1.11 -14.57 6.82
CA CYS A 126 -2.23 -15.36 7.35
C CYS A 126 -2.03 -16.86 7.08
N TYR A 127 -0.77 -17.31 7.09
CA TYR A 127 -0.41 -18.73 7.10
C TYR A 127 -0.92 -19.42 8.37
#